data_AF-A0AAU6ESG4-F1
#
_entry.id   AF-A0AAU6ESG4-F1
#
_cell.length_a   1.000
_cell.length_b   1.000
_cell.length_c   1.000
_cell.angle_alpha   90.00
_cell.angle_beta   90.00
_cell.angle_gamma   90.00
#
_symmetry.space_group_name_H-M   'P 1'
#
loop_
_entity.id
_entity.type
_entity.pdbx_description
1 polymer ?
#
loop_
_entity_poly.entity_id
_entity_poly.type
_entity_poly.pdbx_seq_one_letter_code
_entity_poly.pdbx_strand_id
1 'polypeptide(L)'
;MTGGFEHAAARAAFDQGARARAEGRVDDAREAFLRAVAGGDPDIRAKALANLAVLEASAGRSDEARAAFEQAIATGHPEHGPQSLFNFAIFVQRGGELTRARELYEQAIASGHPEHGRKALLNLANLAANQGRLDEACGLFLRAMAPPFLGDTAWRAHRRLVEVDRGRLAAGRAVYLRAIESGDERTAAHARELLHDLDPQNSVPPRTIQIGRRTFVLSDIEDAEWAGGEPAYSSGHLDIFTRDGGQHVVFVDLNDPYDRRGYDWLRQHLGQSGR
;
A
#
# COMPACT_ATOMS: atom_id res chain seq x y z
N MET A 1 -36.83 -7.37 -18.47
CA MET A 1 -36.53 -6.12 -17.72
C MET A 1 -36.26 -6.36 -16.23
N THR A 2 -36.22 -7.59 -15.73
CA THR A 2 -36.08 -7.91 -14.29
C THR A 2 -34.64 -7.81 -13.76
N GLY A 3 -33.64 -8.20 -14.55
CA GLY A 3 -32.24 -8.22 -14.08
C GLY A 3 -31.64 -6.86 -13.69
N GLY A 4 -32.11 -5.75 -14.29
CA GLY A 4 -31.63 -4.40 -13.93
C GLY A 4 -32.05 -3.96 -12.53
N PHE A 5 -33.24 -4.36 -12.07
CA PHE A 5 -33.74 -4.06 -10.73
C PHE A 5 -33.11 -4.97 -9.67
N GLU A 6 -32.88 -6.24 -10.00
CA GLU A 6 -32.22 -7.20 -9.12
C GLU A 6 -30.77 -6.78 -8.81
N HIS A 7 -30.01 -6.33 -9.82
CA HIS A 7 -28.65 -5.84 -9.61
C HIS A 7 -28.60 -4.54 -8.78
N ALA A 8 -29.56 -3.63 -8.99
CA ALA A 8 -29.66 -2.40 -8.19
C ALA A 8 -29.99 -2.72 -6.71
N ALA A 9 -30.87 -3.69 -6.47
CA ALA A 9 -31.19 -4.15 -5.13
C ALA A 9 -29.98 -4.83 -4.45
N ALA A 10 -29.20 -5.62 -5.19
CA ALA A 10 -27.97 -6.24 -4.70
C ALA A 10 -26.94 -5.18 -4.24
N ARG A 11 -26.73 -4.13 -5.05
CA ARG A 11 -25.87 -2.99 -4.70
C ARG A 11 -26.36 -2.25 -3.46
N ALA A 12 -27.65 -1.92 -3.41
CA ALA A 12 -28.23 -1.22 -2.26
C ALA A 12 -28.09 -2.03 -0.96
N ALA A 13 -28.32 -3.34 -1.02
CA ALA A 13 -28.11 -4.25 0.11
C ALA A 13 -26.64 -4.31 0.54
N PHE A 14 -25.70 -4.34 -0.41
CA PHE A 14 -24.27 -4.30 -0.10
C PHE A 14 -23.89 -3.00 0.62
N ASP A 15 -24.34 -1.85 0.11
CA ASP A 15 -24.05 -0.54 0.71
C ASP A 15 -24.66 -0.41 2.10
N GLN A 16 -25.87 -0.95 2.32
CA GLN A 16 -26.47 -1.04 3.65
C GLN A 16 -25.60 -1.89 4.59
N GLY A 17 -25.11 -3.04 4.13
CA GLY A 17 -24.25 -3.90 4.93
C GLY A 17 -22.92 -3.24 5.30
N ALA A 18 -22.31 -2.51 4.37
CA ALA A 18 -21.09 -1.75 4.61
C ALA A 18 -21.29 -0.65 5.67
N ARG A 19 -22.41 0.08 5.61
CA ARG A 19 -22.75 1.11 6.62
C ARG A 19 -23.01 0.50 7.99
N ALA A 20 -23.85 -0.54 8.06
CA ALA A 20 -24.13 -1.23 9.33
C ALA A 20 -22.86 -1.79 9.97
N ARG A 21 -21.93 -2.32 9.17
CA ARG A 21 -20.61 -2.77 9.65
C ARG A 21 -19.79 -1.62 10.22
N ALA A 22 -19.74 -0.47 9.54
CA ALA A 22 -19.01 0.70 10.01
C ALA A 22 -19.58 1.25 11.33
N GLU A 23 -20.88 1.10 11.54
CA GLU A 23 -21.59 1.48 12.78
C GLU A 23 -21.51 0.41 13.89
N GLY A 24 -20.84 -0.73 13.64
CA GLY A 24 -20.74 -1.84 14.60
C GLY A 24 -22.00 -2.69 14.75
N ARG A 25 -23.03 -2.46 13.92
CA ARG A 25 -24.25 -3.27 13.89
C ARG A 25 -24.02 -4.57 13.11
N VAL A 26 -23.36 -5.52 13.77
CA VAL A 26 -22.85 -6.76 13.16
C VAL A 26 -23.97 -7.60 12.51
N ASP A 27 -25.11 -7.79 13.18
CA ASP A 27 -26.17 -8.66 12.67
C ASP A 27 -26.92 -8.01 11.50
N ASP A 28 -27.16 -6.69 11.55
CA ASP A 28 -27.75 -5.94 10.44
C ASP A 28 -26.83 -5.96 9.20
N ALA A 29 -25.51 -5.84 9.43
CA ALA A 29 -24.52 -5.95 8.36
C ALA A 29 -24.55 -7.33 7.71
N ARG A 30 -24.62 -8.38 8.53
CA ARG A 30 -24.71 -9.77 8.08
C ARG A 30 -25.95 -10.00 7.22
N GLU A 31 -27.12 -9.58 7.69
CA GLU A 31 -28.38 -9.73 6.95
C GLU A 31 -28.32 -8.99 5.60
N ALA A 32 -27.81 -7.76 5.61
CA ALA A 32 -27.67 -6.95 4.40
C ALA A 32 -26.69 -7.58 3.39
N PHE A 33 -25.55 -8.12 3.85
CA PHE A 33 -24.64 -8.85 2.96
C PHE A 33 -25.26 -10.13 2.41
N LEU A 34 -26.02 -10.89 3.20
CA LEU A 34 -26.73 -12.08 2.72
C LEU A 34 -27.75 -11.72 1.63
N ARG A 35 -28.48 -10.61 1.80
CA ARG A 35 -29.39 -10.08 0.76
C ARG A 35 -28.63 -9.66 -0.50
N ALA A 36 -27.46 -9.03 -0.36
CA ALA A 36 -26.61 -8.69 -1.50
C ALA A 36 -26.13 -9.93 -2.27
N VAL A 37 -25.74 -10.99 -1.56
CA VAL A 37 -25.35 -12.29 -2.16
C VAL A 37 -26.50 -12.92 -2.95
N ALA A 38 -27.74 -12.79 -2.45
CA ALA A 38 -28.94 -13.32 -3.11
C ALA A 38 -29.42 -12.49 -4.31
N GLY A 39 -28.92 -11.26 -4.48
CA GLY A 39 -29.41 -10.29 -5.48
C GLY A 39 -28.98 -10.54 -6.93
N GLY A 40 -28.33 -11.68 -7.23
CA GLY A 40 -28.07 -12.14 -8.60
C GLY A 40 -26.94 -11.45 -9.36
N ASP A 41 -26.43 -10.31 -8.91
CA ASP A 41 -25.27 -9.62 -9.50
C ASP A 41 -23.96 -10.34 -9.12
N PRO A 42 -23.20 -10.90 -10.09
CA PRO A 42 -21.98 -11.68 -9.79
C PRO A 42 -20.87 -10.88 -9.10
N ASP A 43 -20.68 -9.62 -9.46
CA ASP A 43 -19.62 -8.76 -8.92
C ASP A 43 -19.96 -8.37 -7.48
N ILE A 44 -21.23 -7.99 -7.24
CA ILE A 44 -21.75 -7.78 -5.89
C ILE A 44 -21.61 -9.05 -5.07
N ARG A 45 -22.01 -10.19 -5.62
CA ARG A 45 -22.01 -11.46 -4.91
C ARG A 45 -20.61 -11.78 -4.40
N ALA A 46 -19.59 -11.69 -5.26
CA ALA A 46 -18.20 -11.94 -4.86
C ALA A 46 -17.73 -10.94 -3.78
N LYS A 47 -18.04 -9.66 -3.95
CA LYS A 47 -17.69 -8.60 -3.00
C LYS A 47 -18.37 -8.78 -1.64
N ALA A 48 -19.66 -9.11 -1.65
CA ALA A 48 -20.47 -9.32 -0.46
C ALA A 48 -20.02 -10.56 0.31
N LEU A 49 -19.73 -11.68 -0.37
CA LEU A 49 -19.17 -12.88 0.25
C LEU A 49 -17.81 -12.60 0.93
N ALA A 50 -16.91 -11.88 0.25
CA ALA A 50 -15.62 -11.52 0.83
C ALA A 50 -15.76 -10.66 2.09
N ASN A 51 -16.72 -9.71 2.10
CA ASN A 51 -16.99 -8.86 3.26
C ASN A 51 -17.71 -9.60 4.38
N LEU A 52 -18.65 -10.47 4.04
CA LEU A 52 -19.34 -11.35 4.98
C LEU A 52 -18.32 -12.24 5.69
N ALA A 53 -17.41 -12.89 4.96
CA ALA A 53 -16.39 -13.75 5.55
C ALA A 53 -15.53 -13.04 6.60
N VAL A 54 -15.09 -11.81 6.31
CA VAL A 54 -14.33 -10.98 7.26
C VAL A 54 -15.19 -10.55 8.45
N LEU A 55 -16.46 -10.22 8.24
CA LEU A 55 -17.41 -9.88 9.30
C LEU A 55 -17.61 -11.07 10.24
N GLU A 56 -17.87 -12.27 9.70
CA GLU A 56 -18.07 -13.50 10.47
C GLU A 56 -16.81 -13.86 11.27
N ALA A 57 -15.63 -13.77 10.65
CA ALA A 57 -14.35 -13.97 11.33
C ALA A 57 -14.15 -13.00 12.50
N SER A 58 -14.50 -11.73 12.32
CA SER A 58 -14.36 -10.70 13.36
C SER A 58 -15.37 -10.88 14.50
N ALA A 59 -16.51 -11.51 14.23
CA ALA A 59 -17.54 -11.84 15.21
C ALA A 59 -17.32 -13.20 15.90
N GLY A 60 -16.23 -13.91 15.60
CA GLY A 60 -15.90 -15.23 16.17
C GLY A 60 -16.69 -16.40 15.58
N ARG A 61 -17.49 -16.17 14.54
CA ARG A 61 -18.31 -17.17 13.85
C ARG A 61 -17.47 -17.89 12.79
N SER A 62 -16.67 -18.83 13.29
CA SER A 62 -15.55 -19.40 12.53
C SER A 62 -15.99 -20.26 11.35
N ASP A 63 -17.05 -21.06 11.50
CA ASP A 63 -17.51 -21.96 10.45
C ASP A 63 -18.22 -21.18 9.33
N GLU A 64 -18.99 -20.15 9.70
CA GLU A 64 -19.60 -19.22 8.76
C GLU A 64 -18.55 -18.41 7.99
N ALA A 65 -17.47 -17.99 8.66
CA ALA A 65 -16.35 -17.32 8.02
C ALA A 65 -15.67 -18.21 6.97
N ARG A 66 -15.37 -19.47 7.32
CA ARG A 66 -14.79 -20.45 6.38
C ARG A 66 -15.68 -20.64 5.15
N ALA A 67 -16.97 -20.91 5.38
CA ALA A 67 -17.92 -21.11 4.30
C ALA A 67 -18.02 -19.88 3.37
N ALA A 68 -18.06 -18.68 3.94
CA ALA A 68 -18.12 -17.45 3.16
C ALA A 68 -16.81 -17.19 2.36
N PHE A 69 -15.63 -17.46 2.94
CA PHE A 69 -14.37 -17.36 2.22
C PHE A 69 -14.31 -18.35 1.04
N GLU A 70 -14.67 -19.61 1.28
CA GLU A 70 -14.67 -20.65 0.25
C GLU A 70 -15.64 -20.31 -0.89
N GLN A 71 -16.84 -19.81 -0.56
CA GLN A 71 -17.79 -19.34 -1.56
C GLN A 71 -17.29 -18.12 -2.34
N ALA A 72 -16.61 -17.18 -1.68
CA ALA A 72 -16.02 -16.02 -2.34
C ALA A 72 -14.92 -16.44 -3.33
N ILE A 73 -14.06 -17.39 -2.93
CA ILE A 73 -12.99 -17.95 -3.78
C ILE A 73 -13.60 -18.70 -4.97
N ALA A 74 -14.63 -19.52 -4.72
CA ALA A 74 -15.31 -20.31 -5.74
C ALA A 74 -16.02 -19.44 -6.80
N THR A 75 -16.25 -18.15 -6.56
CA THR A 75 -16.76 -17.24 -7.59
C THR A 75 -15.79 -17.04 -8.74
N GLY A 76 -14.50 -17.26 -8.54
CA GLY A 76 -13.46 -16.99 -9.54
C GLY A 76 -13.29 -15.50 -9.88
N HIS A 77 -13.89 -14.59 -9.10
CA HIS A 77 -13.83 -13.16 -9.37
C HIS A 77 -12.38 -12.64 -9.28
N PRO A 78 -11.89 -11.89 -10.28
CA PRO A 78 -10.48 -11.53 -10.39
C PRO A 78 -9.95 -10.69 -9.21
N GLU A 79 -10.75 -9.76 -8.68
CA GLU A 79 -10.35 -8.96 -7.51
C GLU A 79 -10.66 -9.68 -6.16
N HIS A 80 -11.92 -10.09 -5.97
CA HIS A 80 -12.39 -10.61 -4.68
C HIS A 80 -12.00 -12.06 -4.37
N GLY A 81 -11.65 -12.87 -5.37
CA GLY A 81 -11.11 -14.21 -5.18
C GLY A 81 -9.72 -14.17 -4.52
N PRO A 82 -8.72 -13.50 -5.11
CA PRO A 82 -7.39 -13.32 -4.50
C PRO A 82 -7.43 -12.61 -3.15
N GLN A 83 -8.30 -11.62 -2.99
CA GLN A 83 -8.52 -10.96 -1.70
C GLN A 83 -8.99 -11.96 -0.63
N SER A 84 -9.96 -12.81 -0.98
CA SER A 84 -10.50 -13.83 -0.10
C SER A 84 -9.47 -14.91 0.23
N LEU A 85 -8.66 -15.36 -0.75
CA LEU A 85 -7.55 -16.29 -0.50
C LEU A 85 -6.57 -15.72 0.54
N PHE A 86 -6.15 -14.47 0.36
CA PHE A 86 -5.22 -13.80 1.27
C PHE A 86 -5.80 -13.63 2.68
N ASN A 87 -7.05 -13.17 2.80
CA ASN A 87 -7.70 -12.97 4.09
C ASN A 87 -8.00 -14.31 4.79
N PHE A 88 -8.38 -15.33 4.03
CA PHE A 88 -8.62 -16.66 4.57
C PHE A 88 -7.33 -17.28 5.11
N ALA A 89 -6.20 -17.10 4.39
CA ALA A 89 -4.89 -17.52 4.87
C ALA A 89 -4.54 -16.89 6.21
N ILE A 90 -4.77 -15.57 6.39
CA ILE A 90 -4.56 -14.88 7.67
C ILE A 90 -5.46 -15.48 8.75
N PHE A 91 -6.74 -15.70 8.43
CA PHE A 91 -7.73 -16.23 9.37
C PHE A 91 -7.31 -17.61 9.91
N VAL A 92 -6.99 -18.56 9.03
CA VAL A 92 -6.59 -19.92 9.45
C VAL A 92 -5.20 -19.93 10.09
N GLN A 93 -4.29 -19.04 9.69
CA GLN A 93 -2.99 -18.87 10.36
C GLN A 93 -3.18 -18.45 11.83
N ARG A 94 -4.08 -17.50 12.10
CA ARG A 94 -4.40 -17.07 13.48
C ARG A 94 -5.05 -18.20 14.28
N GLY A 95 -5.79 -19.09 13.62
CA GLY A 95 -6.31 -20.33 14.19
C GLY A 95 -5.27 -21.45 14.40
N GLY A 96 -4.02 -21.26 13.98
CA GLY A 96 -2.94 -22.24 14.13
C GLY A 96 -2.83 -23.26 12.99
N GLU A 97 -3.66 -23.17 11.95
CA GLU A 97 -3.66 -24.08 10.80
C GLU A 97 -2.59 -23.66 9.77
N LEU A 98 -1.32 -23.73 10.16
CA LEU A 98 -0.21 -23.16 9.39
C LEU A 98 -0.02 -23.80 8.00
N THR A 99 -0.27 -25.10 7.86
CA THR A 99 -0.20 -25.79 6.56
C THR A 99 -1.26 -25.25 5.61
N ARG A 100 -2.49 -25.09 6.09
CA ARG A 100 -3.58 -24.54 5.28
C ARG A 100 -3.36 -23.08 4.94
N ALA A 101 -2.84 -22.28 5.88
CA ALA A 101 -2.46 -20.89 5.63
C ALA A 101 -1.45 -20.78 4.49
N ARG A 102 -0.43 -21.64 4.49
CA ARG A 102 0.57 -21.71 3.43
C ARG A 102 -0.04 -21.97 2.07
N GLU A 103 -0.87 -23.01 1.94
CA GLU A 103 -1.55 -23.34 0.68
C GLU A 103 -2.36 -22.16 0.14
N LEU A 104 -3.10 -21.48 1.02
CA LEU A 104 -3.92 -20.32 0.64
C LEU A 104 -3.07 -19.12 0.21
N TYR A 105 -1.94 -18.86 0.88
CA TYR A 105 -0.99 -17.84 0.41
C TYR A 105 -0.39 -18.20 -0.94
N GLU A 106 0.03 -19.44 -1.15
CA GLU A 106 0.56 -19.91 -2.43
C GLU A 106 -0.47 -19.76 -3.56
N GLN A 107 -1.75 -20.05 -3.30
CA GLN A 107 -2.84 -19.80 -4.25
C GLN A 107 -3.05 -18.30 -4.52
N ALA A 108 -3.03 -17.45 -3.49
CA ALA A 108 -3.13 -16.00 -3.67
C ALA A 108 -1.96 -15.47 -4.52
N ILE A 109 -0.75 -16.01 -4.34
CA ILE A 109 0.42 -15.68 -5.17
C ILE A 109 0.22 -16.15 -6.61
N ALA A 110 -0.23 -17.39 -6.80
CA ALA A 110 -0.46 -18.00 -8.11
C ALA A 110 -1.56 -17.30 -8.92
N SER A 111 -2.49 -16.61 -8.25
CA SER A 111 -3.50 -15.79 -8.92
C SER A 111 -2.93 -14.64 -9.77
N GLY A 112 -1.68 -14.23 -9.50
CA GLY A 112 -1.04 -13.11 -10.18
C GLY A 112 -1.59 -11.73 -9.79
N HIS A 113 -2.51 -11.65 -8.81
CA HIS A 113 -3.10 -10.39 -8.39
C HIS A 113 -2.02 -9.44 -7.81
N PRO A 114 -1.81 -8.24 -8.36
CA PRO A 114 -0.67 -7.37 -8.02
C PRO A 114 -0.54 -7.01 -6.54
N GLU A 115 -1.66 -6.74 -5.88
CA GLU A 115 -1.71 -6.40 -4.45
C GLU A 115 -1.75 -7.65 -3.55
N HIS A 116 -2.82 -8.45 -3.65
CA HIS A 116 -3.04 -9.60 -2.76
C HIS A 116 -1.99 -10.70 -2.91
N GLY A 117 -1.50 -10.98 -4.12
CA GLY A 117 -0.41 -11.92 -4.34
C GLY A 117 0.88 -11.47 -3.64
N ARG A 118 1.16 -10.17 -3.58
CA ARG A 118 2.37 -9.67 -2.93
C ARG A 118 2.26 -9.55 -1.42
N LYS A 119 1.10 -9.15 -0.90
CA LYS A 119 0.82 -9.24 0.54
C LYS A 119 0.92 -10.70 1.00
N ALA A 120 0.47 -11.66 0.19
CA ALA A 120 0.64 -13.08 0.43
C ALA A 120 2.11 -13.51 0.42
N LEU A 121 2.95 -13.03 -0.52
CA LEU A 121 4.41 -13.26 -0.48
C LEU A 121 5.04 -12.82 0.84
N LEU A 122 4.74 -11.59 1.28
CA LEU A 122 5.29 -11.05 2.53
C LEU A 122 4.85 -11.89 3.75
N ASN A 123 3.57 -12.27 3.81
CA ASN A 123 3.06 -13.06 4.93
C ASN A 123 3.59 -14.49 4.92
N LEU A 124 3.72 -15.12 3.75
CA LEU A 124 4.33 -16.43 3.62
C LEU A 124 5.81 -16.41 4.01
N ALA A 125 6.54 -15.35 3.66
CA ALA A 125 7.92 -15.14 4.08
C ALA A 125 8.04 -15.05 5.61
N ASN A 126 7.15 -14.26 6.24
CA ASN A 126 7.09 -14.15 7.70
C ASN A 126 6.73 -15.49 8.36
N LEU A 127 5.80 -16.25 7.79
CA LEU A 127 5.44 -17.57 8.27
C LEU A 127 6.63 -18.53 8.20
N ALA A 128 7.37 -18.54 7.09
CA ALA A 128 8.57 -19.35 6.93
C ALA A 128 9.67 -18.95 7.93
N ALA A 129 9.91 -17.65 8.14
CA ALA A 129 10.86 -17.14 9.11
C ALA A 129 10.52 -17.58 10.55
N ASN A 130 9.25 -17.46 10.94
CA ASN A 130 8.77 -17.88 12.26
C ASN A 130 8.89 -19.39 12.49
N GLN A 131 8.93 -20.18 11.41
CA GLN A 131 9.15 -21.64 11.45
C GLN A 131 10.63 -22.02 11.29
N GLY A 132 11.55 -21.06 11.30
CA GLY A 132 13.00 -21.29 11.17
C GLY A 132 13.48 -21.63 9.76
N ARG A 133 12.61 -21.56 8.74
CA ARG A 133 12.97 -21.81 7.34
C ARG A 133 13.52 -20.53 6.69
N LEU A 134 14.70 -20.12 7.15
CA LEU A 134 15.28 -18.82 6.82
C LEU A 134 15.59 -18.65 5.33
N ASP A 135 16.16 -19.67 4.67
CA ASP A 135 16.46 -19.61 3.24
C ASP A 135 15.21 -19.39 2.38
N GLU A 136 14.12 -20.06 2.74
CA GLU A 136 12.83 -19.89 2.08
C GLU A 136 12.29 -18.47 2.32
N ALA A 137 12.31 -18.02 3.57
CA ALA A 137 11.85 -16.69 3.96
C ALA A 137 12.59 -15.58 3.20
N CYS A 138 13.92 -15.64 3.14
CA CYS A 138 14.75 -14.69 2.40
C CYS A 138 14.41 -14.67 0.92
N GLY A 139 14.22 -15.84 0.29
CA GLY A 139 13.79 -15.93 -1.11
C GLY A 139 12.43 -15.28 -1.36
N LEU A 140 11.48 -15.45 -0.44
CA LEU A 140 10.15 -14.85 -0.52
C LEU A 140 10.18 -13.33 -0.27
N PHE A 141 10.98 -12.83 0.67
CA PHE A 141 11.16 -11.39 0.89
C PHE A 141 11.74 -10.72 -0.36
N LEU A 142 12.78 -11.30 -0.96
CA LEU A 142 13.36 -10.77 -2.21
C LEU A 142 12.33 -10.70 -3.35
N ARG A 143 11.44 -11.69 -3.46
CA ARG A 143 10.33 -11.67 -4.43
C ARG A 143 9.29 -10.60 -4.10
N ALA A 144 8.97 -10.37 -2.83
CA ALA A 144 8.05 -9.31 -2.40
C ALA A 144 8.58 -7.89 -2.64
N MET A 145 9.90 -7.76 -2.79
CA MET A 145 10.61 -6.50 -3.07
C MET A 145 10.90 -6.28 -4.57
N ALA A 146 10.50 -7.20 -5.45
CA ALA A 146 10.82 -7.09 -6.86
C ALA A 146 9.96 -6.02 -7.58
N PRO A 147 10.52 -5.33 -8.60
CA PRO A 147 9.75 -4.47 -9.51
C PRO A 147 8.55 -5.19 -10.18
N PRO A 148 7.53 -4.45 -10.66
CA PRO A 148 7.39 -2.98 -10.66
C PRO A 148 6.94 -2.38 -9.32
N PHE A 149 6.98 -3.16 -8.23
CA PHE A 149 6.18 -2.85 -7.09
C PHE A 149 6.97 -2.51 -5.82
N LEU A 150 7.73 -1.43 -5.92
CA LEU A 150 8.40 -0.84 -4.77
C LEU A 150 7.42 0.10 -4.06
N GLY A 151 7.26 -0.04 -2.75
CA GLY A 151 6.28 0.65 -1.90
C GLY A 151 6.27 0.04 -0.49
N ASP A 152 5.26 0.32 0.34
CA ASP A 152 5.22 -0.13 1.76
C ASP A 152 5.47 -1.65 1.94
N THR A 153 4.94 -2.51 1.07
CA THR A 153 5.19 -3.97 1.16
C THR A 153 6.66 -4.31 0.92
N ALA A 154 7.34 -3.62 0.00
CA ALA A 154 8.77 -3.82 -0.26
C ALA A 154 9.62 -3.30 0.90
N TRP A 155 9.25 -2.18 1.52
CA TRP A 155 9.88 -1.67 2.74
C TRP A 155 9.79 -2.66 3.90
N ARG A 156 8.60 -3.19 4.16
CA ARG A 156 8.39 -4.20 5.21
C ARG A 156 9.18 -5.48 4.94
N ALA A 157 9.20 -5.93 3.70
CA ALA A 157 9.98 -7.09 3.28
C ALA A 157 11.49 -6.86 3.45
N HIS A 158 11.98 -5.68 3.07
CA HIS A 158 13.38 -5.27 3.24
C HIS A 158 13.79 -5.33 4.70
N ARG A 159 13.04 -4.66 5.58
CA ARG A 159 13.33 -4.64 7.02
C ARG A 159 13.37 -6.05 7.60
N ARG A 160 12.41 -6.90 7.23
CA ARG A 160 12.40 -8.30 7.68
C ARG A 160 13.57 -9.12 7.12
N LEU A 161 14.01 -8.86 5.89
CA LEU A 161 15.21 -9.50 5.33
C LEU A 161 16.47 -9.13 6.14
N VAL A 162 16.65 -7.86 6.49
CA VAL A 162 17.78 -7.39 7.34
C VAL A 162 17.76 -8.05 8.72
N GLU A 163 16.57 -8.20 9.31
CA GLU A 163 16.39 -8.86 10.61
C GLU A 163 16.72 -10.35 10.57
N VAL A 164 16.27 -11.05 9.52
CA VAL A 164 16.36 -12.51 9.40
C VAL A 164 17.73 -12.97 8.90
N ASP A 165 18.32 -12.27 7.93
CA ASP A 165 19.63 -12.62 7.37
C ASP A 165 20.35 -11.39 6.76
N ARG A 166 21.23 -10.78 7.57
CA ARG A 166 22.11 -9.67 7.12
C ARG A 166 23.08 -10.08 6.02
N GLY A 167 23.36 -11.37 5.82
CA GLY A 167 24.23 -11.85 4.74
C GLY A 167 23.59 -11.74 3.36
N ARG A 168 22.26 -11.78 3.27
CA ARG A 168 21.50 -11.68 2.00
C ARG A 168 21.34 -10.25 1.48
N LEU A 169 21.90 -9.24 2.14
CA LEU A 169 21.79 -7.83 1.73
C LEU A 169 22.38 -7.58 0.32
N ALA A 170 23.40 -8.33 -0.10
CA ALA A 170 23.93 -8.24 -1.45
C ALA A 170 22.88 -8.62 -2.53
N ALA A 171 22.03 -9.61 -2.24
CA ALA A 171 20.94 -9.99 -3.13
C ALA A 171 19.84 -8.92 -3.18
N GLY A 172 19.50 -8.32 -2.03
CA GLY A 172 18.60 -7.17 -1.96
C GLY A 172 19.11 -5.97 -2.76
N ARG A 173 20.39 -5.63 -2.61
CA ARG A 173 21.08 -4.59 -3.39
C ARG A 173 20.93 -4.82 -4.89
N ALA A 174 21.15 -6.04 -5.36
CA ALA A 174 21.03 -6.36 -6.78
C ALA A 174 19.61 -6.16 -7.32
N VAL A 175 18.57 -6.41 -6.52
CA VAL A 175 17.16 -6.13 -6.89
C VAL A 175 16.96 -4.63 -7.12
N TYR A 176 17.46 -3.79 -6.21
CA TYR A 176 17.30 -2.34 -6.32
C TYR A 176 18.10 -1.72 -7.47
N LEU A 177 19.33 -2.17 -7.69
CA LEU A 177 20.13 -1.68 -8.83
C LEU A 177 19.44 -1.97 -10.17
N ARG A 178 18.91 -3.19 -10.35
CA ARG A 178 18.12 -3.53 -11.54
C ARG A 178 16.86 -2.69 -11.68
N ALA A 179 16.21 -2.36 -10.56
CA ALA A 179 15.04 -1.51 -10.56
C ALA A 179 15.37 -0.07 -11.00
N ILE A 180 16.52 0.46 -10.58
CA ILE A 180 17.03 1.77 -11.02
C ILE A 180 17.34 1.78 -12.52
N GLU A 181 17.90 0.69 -13.05
CA GLU A 181 18.23 0.54 -14.47
C GLU A 181 17.01 0.31 -15.38
N SER A 182 15.82 0.04 -14.81
CA SER A 182 14.62 -0.31 -15.57
C SER A 182 14.00 0.84 -16.38
N GLY A 183 14.40 2.09 -16.10
CA GLY A 183 13.91 3.28 -16.80
C GLY A 183 12.57 3.84 -16.29
N ASP A 184 11.88 3.16 -15.37
CA ASP A 184 10.72 3.73 -14.66
C ASP A 184 11.19 4.59 -13.48
N GLU A 185 11.06 5.91 -13.59
CA GLU A 185 11.59 6.84 -12.59
C GLU A 185 10.94 6.67 -11.21
N ARG A 186 9.66 6.26 -11.16
CA ARG A 186 8.97 6.02 -9.88
C ARG A 186 9.54 4.81 -9.15
N THR A 187 9.68 3.68 -9.86
CA THR A 187 10.36 2.48 -9.36
C THR A 187 11.81 2.79 -8.99
N ALA A 188 12.53 3.55 -9.83
CA ALA A 188 13.92 3.92 -9.56
C ALA A 188 14.06 4.80 -8.31
N ALA A 189 13.15 5.73 -8.06
CA ALA A 189 13.16 6.57 -6.86
C ALA A 189 13.02 5.73 -5.58
N HIS A 190 12.02 4.85 -5.50
CA HIS A 190 11.82 3.99 -4.33
C HIS A 190 12.96 2.96 -4.16
N ALA A 191 13.56 2.51 -5.27
CA ALA A 191 14.73 1.65 -5.22
C ALA A 191 15.97 2.36 -4.65
N ARG A 192 16.19 3.65 -4.99
CA ARG A 192 17.29 4.45 -4.44
C ARG A 192 17.14 4.66 -2.93
N GLU A 193 15.91 4.93 -2.48
CA GLU A 193 15.58 5.07 -1.06
C GLU A 193 15.89 3.79 -0.28
N LEU A 194 15.34 2.65 -0.69
CA LEU A 194 15.58 1.36 -0.05
C LEU A 194 17.06 0.92 -0.12
N LEU A 195 17.78 1.32 -1.17
CA LEU A 195 19.22 1.09 -1.29
C LEU A 195 20.01 1.96 -0.30
N HIS A 196 19.59 3.20 -0.07
CA HIS A 196 20.21 4.09 0.91
C HIS A 196 20.12 3.52 2.33
N ASP A 197 18.99 2.94 2.73
CA ASP A 197 18.90 2.28 4.04
C ASP A 197 19.76 1.01 4.15
N LEU A 198 19.99 0.32 3.04
CA LEU A 198 20.80 -0.90 2.98
C LEU A 198 22.31 -0.60 3.10
N ASP A 199 22.77 0.46 2.46
CA ASP A 199 24.18 0.86 2.40
C ASP A 199 24.32 2.39 2.27
N PRO A 200 24.23 3.13 3.39
CA PRO A 200 24.36 4.58 3.39
C PRO A 200 25.73 5.07 2.90
N GLN A 201 26.73 4.18 2.83
CA GLN A 201 28.11 4.53 2.46
C GLN A 201 28.37 4.34 0.96
N ASN A 202 27.59 3.53 0.24
CA ASN A 202 27.66 3.36 -1.22
C ASN A 202 26.36 3.70 -1.97
N SER A 203 25.48 4.48 -1.34
CA SER A 203 24.21 4.92 -1.93
C SER A 203 24.40 5.96 -3.03
N VAL A 204 23.62 5.86 -4.11
CA VAL A 204 23.41 6.98 -5.05
C VAL A 204 22.74 8.11 -4.23
N PRO A 205 23.31 9.33 -4.17
CA PRO A 205 22.81 10.34 -3.25
C PRO A 205 21.35 10.71 -3.56
N PRO A 206 20.50 10.91 -2.54
CA PRO A 206 19.11 11.32 -2.73
C PRO A 206 19.06 12.65 -3.48
N ARG A 207 17.99 12.88 -4.25
CA ARG A 207 17.77 14.20 -4.86
C ARG A 207 17.52 15.19 -3.72
N THR A 208 18.44 16.14 -3.56
CA THR A 208 18.33 17.18 -2.55
C THR A 208 18.11 18.54 -3.18
N ILE A 209 17.32 19.37 -2.52
CA ILE A 209 17.24 20.80 -2.83
C ILE A 209 17.91 21.56 -1.70
N GLN A 210 18.85 22.43 -2.05
CA GLN A 210 19.54 23.26 -1.08
C GLN A 210 18.91 24.65 -1.05
N ILE A 211 18.43 25.05 0.13
CA ILE A 211 17.82 26.36 0.36
C ILE A 211 18.60 27.04 1.50
N GLY A 212 19.41 28.02 1.13
CA GLY A 212 20.36 28.64 2.06
C GLY A 212 21.40 27.64 2.59
N ARG A 213 21.51 27.51 3.92
CA ARG A 213 22.44 26.57 4.59
C ARG A 213 21.82 25.20 4.89
N ARG A 214 20.55 24.98 4.50
CA ARG A 214 19.84 23.72 4.78
C ARG A 214 19.63 22.94 3.49
N THR A 215 19.87 21.65 3.60
CA THR A 215 19.64 20.67 2.56
C THR A 215 18.36 19.94 2.89
N PHE A 216 17.43 19.90 1.95
CA PHE A 216 16.17 19.20 2.07
C PHE A 216 16.22 17.94 1.21
N VAL A 217 15.81 16.80 1.80
CA VAL A 217 15.61 15.55 1.08
C VAL A 217 14.17 15.57 0.55
N LEU A 218 14.00 15.34 -0.75
CA LEU A 218 12.69 15.47 -1.40
C LEU A 218 11.63 14.51 -0.84
N SER A 219 12.01 13.30 -0.42
CA SER A 219 11.09 12.31 0.18
C SER A 219 10.49 12.76 1.51
N ASP A 220 11.26 13.49 2.34
CA ASP A 220 10.80 13.98 3.65
C ASP A 220 9.72 15.08 3.53
N ILE A 221 9.60 15.70 2.35
CA ILE A 221 8.62 16.75 2.04
C ILE A 221 7.28 16.13 1.64
N GLU A 222 7.28 14.90 1.11
CA GLU A 222 6.09 14.23 0.57
C GLU A 222 5.19 13.60 1.65
N ASP A 223 5.70 13.39 2.87
CA ASP A 223 5.01 12.67 3.97
C ASP A 223 4.44 13.57 5.10
N ALA A 224 4.41 14.90 4.94
CA ALA A 224 3.91 15.81 5.98
C ALA A 224 2.37 15.98 5.96
N GLU A 225 1.64 15.27 6.82
CA GLU A 225 0.20 15.50 7.09
C GLU A 225 -0.01 16.75 7.98
N TRP A 226 -0.72 17.76 7.49
CA TRP A 226 -1.02 19.00 8.23
C TRP A 226 -2.42 18.98 8.86
N ALA A 227 -2.51 19.33 10.14
CA ALA A 227 -3.76 19.43 10.90
C ALA A 227 -4.39 20.83 10.82
N GLY A 228 -5.61 20.91 10.26
CA GLY A 228 -6.70 21.77 10.73
C GLY A 228 -6.80 23.22 10.22
N GLY A 229 -7.34 23.43 9.02
CA GLY A 229 -7.92 24.70 8.55
C GLY A 229 -8.20 24.71 7.04
N GLU A 230 -9.40 25.08 6.58
CA GLU A 230 -9.80 24.96 5.16
C GLU A 230 -9.21 26.05 4.24
N PRO A 231 -8.65 25.68 3.08
CA PRO A 231 -8.23 26.62 2.04
C PRO A 231 -9.38 26.98 1.09
N ALA A 232 -9.47 28.24 0.69
CA ALA A 232 -10.55 28.76 -0.16
C ALA A 232 -10.48 28.33 -1.65
N TYR A 233 -9.35 27.75 -2.13
CA TYR A 233 -9.19 27.05 -3.42
C TYR A 233 -7.79 26.39 -3.45
N SER A 234 -7.63 25.17 -4.00
CA SER A 234 -6.38 24.36 -3.91
C SER A 234 -5.92 23.80 -5.26
N SER A 235 -4.65 24.01 -5.61
CA SER A 235 -3.97 23.33 -6.74
C SER A 235 -2.53 22.88 -6.44
N GLY A 236 -2.19 22.61 -5.17
CA GLY A 236 -1.06 21.74 -4.81
C GLY A 236 0.36 22.28 -5.03
N HIS A 237 0.66 23.50 -4.57
CA HIS A 237 2.01 24.09 -4.68
C HIS A 237 2.58 24.51 -3.30
N LEU A 238 3.87 24.24 -3.11
CA LEU A 238 4.70 24.22 -1.90
C LEU A 238 4.78 25.55 -1.10
N ASP A 239 4.70 25.51 0.24
CA ASP A 239 4.92 26.64 1.16
C ASP A 239 6.14 26.43 2.09
N ILE A 240 6.95 27.48 2.36
CA ILE A 240 8.11 27.44 3.29
C ILE A 240 8.12 28.67 4.23
N PHE A 241 8.43 28.46 5.52
CA PHE A 241 8.44 29.50 6.57
C PHE A 241 9.84 29.77 7.16
N THR A 242 10.14 31.02 7.56
CA THR A 242 11.38 31.44 8.27
C THR A 242 11.13 31.90 9.71
N ARG A 243 12.23 32.04 10.48
CA ARG A 243 12.28 32.03 11.96
C ARG A 243 11.87 33.34 12.66
N ASP A 244 11.54 34.39 11.95
CA ASP A 244 11.42 35.77 12.46
C ASP A 244 9.98 36.32 12.51
N GLY A 245 8.97 35.51 12.19
CA GLY A 245 7.57 35.80 12.54
C GLY A 245 6.88 36.91 11.74
N GLY A 246 7.49 37.43 10.68
CA GLY A 246 6.83 38.31 9.71
C GLY A 246 6.23 37.53 8.53
N GLN A 247 4.96 37.76 8.20
CA GLN A 247 4.32 37.18 7.01
C GLN A 247 4.73 37.97 5.75
N HIS A 248 5.48 37.33 4.86
CA HIS A 248 5.59 37.76 3.47
C HIS A 248 5.31 36.57 2.56
N VAL A 249 4.36 36.76 1.63
CA VAL A 249 3.96 35.76 0.65
C VAL A 249 4.73 36.01 -0.64
N VAL A 250 5.46 35.02 -1.14
CA VAL A 250 6.05 35.06 -2.48
C VAL A 250 5.73 33.75 -3.19
N PHE A 251 5.18 33.90 -4.40
CA PHE A 251 4.80 32.81 -5.28
C PHE A 251 5.91 32.56 -6.30
N VAL A 252 6.26 31.29 -6.56
CA VAL A 252 7.11 30.91 -7.70
C VAL A 252 6.44 29.75 -8.43
N ASP A 253 6.08 29.99 -9.69
CA ASP A 253 5.56 28.98 -10.60
C ASP A 253 6.74 28.24 -11.26
N LEU A 254 6.83 26.92 -11.05
CA LEU A 254 7.91 26.08 -11.59
C LEU A 254 7.57 25.44 -12.95
N ASN A 255 6.38 25.71 -13.49
CA ASN A 255 5.93 25.20 -14.79
C ASN A 255 6.03 26.21 -15.94
N ASP A 256 6.39 27.48 -15.67
CA ASP A 256 6.67 28.48 -16.70
C ASP A 256 8.19 28.72 -16.86
N PRO A 257 8.83 28.25 -17.94
CA PRO A 257 10.26 28.45 -18.18
C PRO A 257 10.65 29.91 -18.52
N TYR A 258 9.70 30.86 -18.58
CA TYR A 258 9.94 32.27 -18.90
C TYR A 258 9.55 33.26 -17.78
N ASP A 259 9.14 32.81 -16.60
CA ASP A 259 8.88 33.75 -15.48
C ASP A 259 10.18 34.26 -14.83
N ARG A 260 10.69 35.36 -15.40
CA ARG A 260 11.87 36.09 -14.91
C ARG A 260 11.68 36.68 -13.49
N ARG A 261 10.45 36.84 -12.99
CA ARG A 261 10.17 37.63 -11.77
C ARG A 261 10.52 36.89 -10.49
N GLY A 262 10.21 35.59 -10.40
CA GLY A 262 10.58 34.75 -9.25
C GLY A 262 12.11 34.59 -9.12
N TYR A 263 12.78 34.41 -10.26
CA TYR A 263 14.24 34.28 -10.33
C TYR A 263 14.96 35.61 -10.02
N ASP A 264 14.48 36.75 -10.55
CA ASP A 264 15.07 38.08 -10.29
C ASP A 264 14.83 38.53 -8.83
N TRP A 265 13.69 38.18 -8.21
CA TRP A 265 13.41 38.44 -6.80
C TRP A 265 14.30 37.63 -5.86
N LEU A 266 14.45 36.32 -6.12
CA LEU A 266 15.41 35.45 -5.42
C LEU A 266 16.84 35.96 -5.57
N ARG A 267 17.22 36.43 -6.77
CA ARG A 267 18.56 36.96 -7.05
C ARG A 267 18.85 38.30 -6.36
N GLN A 268 17.86 39.19 -6.21
CA GLN A 268 18.01 40.44 -5.46
C GLN A 268 18.10 40.24 -3.94
N HIS A 269 17.33 39.31 -3.38
CA HIS A 269 17.26 39.11 -1.92
C HIS A 269 18.31 38.12 -1.38
N LEU A 270 18.68 37.09 -2.15
CA LEU A 270 19.71 36.12 -1.74
C LEU A 270 21.12 36.54 -2.23
N GLY A 271 21.21 37.49 -3.17
CA GLY A 271 22.46 37.95 -3.78
C GLY A 271 23.25 39.02 -3.01
N GLN A 272 22.79 39.48 -1.84
CA GLN A 272 23.54 40.44 -0.99
C GLN A 272 24.11 39.86 0.31
N SER A 273 24.21 38.55 0.46
CA SER A 273 25.03 37.96 1.52
C SER A 273 26.45 37.68 1.04
N GLY A 274 27.11 38.74 0.54
CA GLY A 274 28.55 38.78 0.31
C GLY A 274 29.25 39.40 1.52
N ARG A 275 29.62 38.58 2.49
CA ARG A 275 30.87 38.59 3.30
C ARG A 275 30.77 37.58 4.44
#